data_AF-A0AAQ0LXY5-F1
#
_entry.id   AF-A0AAQ0LXY5-F1
#
_cell.length_a   1.000
_cell.length_b   1.000
_cell.length_c   1.000
_cell.angle_alpha   90.00
_cell.angle_beta   90.00
_cell.angle_gamma   90.00
#
_symmetry.space_group_name_H-M   'P 1'
#
loop_
_entity.id
_entity.type
_entity.pdbx_description
1 polymer ?
#
loop_
_entity_poly.entity_id
_entity_poly.type
_entity_poly.pdbx_seq_one_letter_code
_entity_poly.pdbx_strand_id
1 'polypeptide(L)'
;MKFCPECGFKLIENAKFCPECGFKIDSIAIEEPMVSESEDAKMNSDEYIKASLNNTNLSNVSVTPDISEKKLVNAAVSIANNIDPNTIIGLIDTSILSNGKAGVVFTGSEMYLKNNLDSSKKIPFKNILNAEYDNERNVTNRGKIIEYQKVTVNYQNGESLEFSSQQYDKEIPYKLLNNILNDFNNNVNIITSKNQVLQLSQMDSSIIMLYFRIVIAYLKDDDGIIDSREYKELVSLMTKVKVTKDVAQELREYRFDNKEDKTIEQLIDELKFHINEENLSEIAIEQSLGMDILAMNLDKLDNVQEDEVLVRMLNRLNITDKQLKFSIRKIQAEKEIIENKMTDSQIKDVAKELMALGSGAGISIGAFAVIGTAGIGLGGALILASAGFGVYRGIKYFSGTGQLEKYGIRIQTLNDRINQLRIANSYIIEDINWLSDKSVTFAKKLRESNELSEELYKELEHIISQNQSLADAGNLIEDEENYSEYELYITHMPETLNIGKYNELLSKNINKVYFDEVIKEVYIIEGDLDNTVEEVEPTLREDMSLDELKQAYQVLEQIGYYDTKSSSIAQGKSLAKKGFSGLKKSLLNGDKND
;
A
#
# COMPACT_ATOMS: atom_id res chain seq x y z
N MET A 1 2.88 -21.72 20.49
CA MET A 1 1.73 -22.61 20.23
C MET A 1 1.84 -23.08 18.79
N LYS A 2 1.68 -24.38 18.52
CA LYS A 2 1.77 -24.94 17.16
C LYS A 2 0.37 -25.17 16.59
N PHE A 3 0.19 -24.90 15.30
CA PHE A 3 -1.04 -25.17 14.57
C PHE A 3 -0.76 -26.20 13.47
N CYS A 4 -1.77 -26.98 13.10
CA CYS A 4 -1.66 -27.92 11.99
C CYS A 4 -1.46 -27.13 10.69
N PRO A 5 -0.43 -27.44 9.88
CA PRO A 5 -0.18 -26.72 8.64
C PRO A 5 -1.21 -27.02 7.55
N GLU A 6 -1.97 -28.10 7.67
CA GLU A 6 -2.99 -28.48 6.69
C GLU A 6 -4.35 -27.83 6.98
N CYS A 7 -4.78 -27.79 8.25
CA CYS A 7 -6.14 -27.36 8.61
C CYS A 7 -6.22 -26.25 9.66
N GLY A 8 -5.08 -25.75 10.15
CA GLY A 8 -5.04 -24.65 11.12
C GLY A 8 -5.46 -25.01 12.55
N PHE A 9 -5.74 -26.29 12.84
CA PHE A 9 -6.15 -26.71 14.20
C PHE A 9 -5.02 -26.54 15.23
N LYS A 10 -5.35 -26.07 16.43
CA LYS A 10 -4.38 -25.88 17.51
C LYS A 10 -3.88 -27.22 18.06
N LEU A 11 -2.60 -27.50 17.88
CA LEU A 11 -2.00 -28.76 18.30
C LEU A 11 -1.60 -28.73 19.78
N ILE A 12 -1.82 -29.86 20.45
CA ILE A 12 -1.32 -30.13 21.80
C ILE A 12 0.21 -30.30 21.71
N GLU A 13 0.94 -29.88 22.74
CA GLU A 13 2.40 -30.08 22.82
C GLU A 13 2.76 -31.56 22.58
N ASN A 14 3.68 -31.81 21.64
CA ASN A 14 4.14 -33.14 21.21
C ASN A 14 3.10 -34.03 20.50
N ALA A 15 2.03 -33.48 19.94
CA ALA A 15 1.11 -34.23 19.08
C ALA A 15 1.84 -34.77 17.83
N LYS A 16 1.83 -36.10 17.64
CA LYS A 16 2.41 -36.77 16.46
C LYS A 16 1.50 -36.75 15.22
N PHE A 17 0.20 -36.51 15.44
CA PHE A 17 -0.82 -36.41 14.41
C PHE A 17 -1.81 -35.31 14.79
N CYS A 18 -2.36 -34.61 13.79
CA CYS A 18 -3.46 -33.69 13.97
C CYS A 18 -4.74 -34.47 14.30
N PRO A 19 -5.42 -34.19 15.42
CA PRO A 19 -6.64 -34.90 15.80
C PRO A 19 -7.84 -34.57 14.91
N GLU A 20 -7.83 -33.45 14.18
CA GLU A 20 -8.91 -33.05 13.28
C GLU A 20 -8.77 -33.66 11.88
N CYS A 21 -7.61 -33.50 11.23
CA CYS A 21 -7.43 -33.95 9.84
C CYS A 21 -6.55 -35.20 9.68
N GLY A 22 -5.94 -35.71 10.75
CA GLY A 22 -5.05 -36.89 10.69
C GLY A 22 -3.63 -36.62 10.20
N PHE A 23 -3.28 -35.37 9.87
CA PHE A 23 -1.96 -34.98 9.38
C PHE A 23 -0.84 -35.38 10.34
N LYS A 24 0.17 -36.11 9.85
CA LYS A 24 1.31 -36.56 10.68
C LYS A 24 2.29 -35.40 10.90
N ILE A 25 2.50 -35.01 12.15
CA ILE A 25 3.37 -33.90 12.56
C ILE A 25 4.86 -34.28 12.51
N ASP A 26 5.17 -35.57 12.65
CA ASP A 26 6.53 -36.11 12.66
C ASP A 26 7.19 -36.18 11.25
N SER A 27 6.55 -35.70 10.18
CA SER A 27 7.14 -35.66 8.82
C SER A 27 7.90 -34.37 8.51
N ILE A 28 8.13 -33.50 9.49
CA ILE A 28 9.09 -32.38 9.37
C ILE A 28 10.32 -32.73 10.22
N ALA A 29 11.02 -33.79 9.82
CA ALA A 29 12.46 -33.79 10.02
C ALA A 29 13.00 -32.65 9.15
N ILE A 30 13.91 -31.87 9.72
CA ILE A 30 14.64 -30.82 9.01
C ILE A 30 15.40 -31.52 7.87
N GLU A 31 14.79 -31.61 6.70
CA GLU A 31 15.54 -31.78 5.47
C GLU A 31 16.25 -30.45 5.27
N GLU A 32 17.57 -30.48 5.50
CA GLU A 32 18.47 -29.50 4.90
C GLU A 32 18.05 -29.31 3.45
N PRO A 33 17.98 -28.06 2.95
CA PRO A 33 17.52 -27.82 1.60
C PRO A 33 18.41 -28.61 0.66
N MET A 34 17.83 -29.64 0.02
CA MET A 34 18.40 -30.21 -1.19
C MET A 34 18.46 -29.07 -2.19
N VAL A 35 19.66 -28.54 -2.37
CA VAL A 35 20.02 -27.71 -3.51
C VAL A 35 19.76 -28.58 -4.75
N SER A 36 18.57 -28.42 -5.34
CA SER A 36 18.42 -28.70 -6.75
C SER A 36 19.33 -27.70 -7.45
N GLU A 37 20.43 -28.19 -8.01
CA GLU A 37 21.29 -27.45 -8.93
C GLU A 37 20.44 -26.99 -10.12
N SER A 38 19.78 -25.84 -9.99
CA SER A 38 19.35 -25.03 -11.11
C SER A 38 20.53 -24.15 -11.50
N GLU A 39 20.95 -24.21 -12.76
CA GLU A 39 21.97 -23.33 -13.32
C GLU A 39 21.76 -21.86 -12.88
N ASP A 40 22.81 -21.24 -12.33
CA ASP A 40 22.82 -19.92 -11.71
C ASP A 40 22.18 -18.83 -12.59
N ALA A 41 20.93 -18.47 -12.31
CA ALA A 41 20.33 -17.26 -12.85
C ALA A 41 20.93 -16.04 -12.14
N LYS A 42 22.01 -15.49 -12.70
CA LYS A 42 22.58 -14.21 -12.25
C LYS A 42 21.52 -13.10 -12.32
N MET A 43 21.47 -12.24 -11.30
CA MET A 43 20.51 -11.14 -11.16
C MET A 43 21.18 -9.77 -11.37
N ASN A 44 20.39 -8.68 -11.40
CA ASN A 44 20.98 -7.34 -11.41
C ASN A 44 21.56 -6.97 -10.04
N SER A 45 22.46 -5.98 -10.02
CA SER A 45 23.14 -5.55 -8.79
C SER A 45 22.18 -5.09 -7.69
N ASP A 46 21.07 -4.45 -8.06
CA ASP A 46 20.13 -3.89 -7.10
C ASP A 46 19.44 -5.01 -6.32
N GLU A 47 18.95 -6.03 -7.02
CA GLU A 47 18.33 -7.23 -6.45
C GLU A 47 19.29 -8.02 -5.57
N TYR A 48 20.53 -8.21 -6.04
CA TYR A 48 21.54 -8.94 -5.28
C TYR A 48 21.85 -8.28 -3.94
N ILE A 49 22.04 -6.96 -3.95
CA ILE A 49 22.33 -6.20 -2.73
C ILE A 49 21.13 -6.25 -1.78
N LYS A 50 19.90 -6.05 -2.29
CA LYS A 50 18.69 -6.15 -1.47
C LYS A 50 18.55 -7.52 -0.81
N ALA A 51 18.66 -8.59 -1.59
CA ALA A 51 18.57 -9.96 -1.09
C ALA A 51 19.64 -10.22 -0.02
N SER A 52 20.88 -9.78 -0.27
CA SER A 52 21.99 -9.96 0.67
C SER A 52 21.79 -9.22 1.99
N LEU A 53 21.23 -8.01 1.95
CA LEU A 53 20.95 -7.21 3.15
C LEU A 53 19.71 -7.70 3.92
N ASN A 54 18.65 -8.13 3.21
CA ASN A 54 17.42 -8.66 3.80
C ASN A 54 17.62 -10.01 4.48
N ASN A 55 18.59 -10.81 4.05
CA ASN A 55 18.92 -12.09 4.67
C ASN A 55 19.65 -11.97 6.02
N THR A 56 19.73 -10.76 6.59
CA THR A 56 20.42 -10.49 7.84
C THR A 56 19.44 -10.20 8.98
N ASN A 57 19.77 -10.67 10.19
CA ASN A 57 18.99 -10.37 11.41
C ASN A 57 19.51 -9.11 12.13
N LEU A 58 20.19 -8.20 11.41
CA LEU A 58 20.85 -7.03 12.00
C LEU A 58 19.87 -5.86 12.11
N SER A 59 19.69 -5.35 13.33
CA SER A 59 18.73 -4.26 13.61
C SER A 59 19.13 -2.89 13.07
N ASN A 60 20.40 -2.71 12.69
CA ASN A 60 20.92 -1.46 12.11
C ASN A 60 20.95 -1.46 10.58
N VAL A 61 20.49 -2.54 9.94
CA VAL A 61 20.37 -2.64 8.48
C VAL A 61 18.94 -2.27 8.09
N SER A 62 18.82 -1.40 7.10
CA SER A 62 17.56 -1.00 6.49
C SER A 62 17.72 -1.01 4.98
N VAL A 63 16.71 -1.50 4.26
CA VAL A 63 16.74 -1.67 2.80
C VAL A 63 15.59 -0.86 2.22
N THR A 64 15.82 -0.10 1.17
CA THR A 64 14.79 0.74 0.54
C THR A 64 13.59 -0.12 0.15
N PRO A 65 12.36 0.31 0.52
CA PRO A 65 11.92 1.64 0.96
C PRO A 65 11.87 1.80 2.47
N ASP A 66 12.33 0.81 3.23
CA ASP A 66 12.24 0.75 4.70
C ASP A 66 13.20 1.75 5.40
N ILE A 67 13.82 2.61 4.60
CA ILE A 67 14.66 3.72 5.04
C ILE A 67 13.78 4.96 5.06
N SER A 68 13.57 5.55 6.24
CA SER A 68 12.75 6.77 6.34
C SER A 68 13.30 7.89 5.46
N GLU A 69 12.42 8.71 4.87
CA GLU A 69 12.79 9.83 3.98
C GLU A 69 13.90 10.71 4.58
N LYS A 70 13.79 11.02 5.87
CA LYS A 70 14.82 11.79 6.59
C LYS A 70 16.16 11.07 6.66
N LYS A 71 16.18 9.75 6.86
CA LYS A 71 17.41 8.94 6.85
C LYS A 71 17.97 8.82 5.43
N LEU A 72 17.14 8.62 4.41
CA LEU A 72 17.55 8.60 3.00
C LEU A 72 18.25 9.90 2.61
N VAL A 73 17.63 11.04 2.91
CA VAL A 73 18.21 12.36 2.65
C VAL A 73 19.52 12.56 3.43
N ASN A 74 19.53 12.21 4.73
CA ASN A 74 20.75 12.33 5.53
C ASN A 74 21.87 11.44 5.01
N ALA A 75 21.56 10.21 4.60
CA ALA A 75 22.51 9.24 4.09
C ALA A 75 23.07 9.69 2.73
N ALA A 76 22.22 10.15 1.83
CA ALA A 76 22.60 10.72 0.53
C ALA A 76 23.56 11.90 0.70
N VAL A 77 23.20 12.87 1.53
CA VAL A 77 23.99 14.08 1.75
C VAL A 77 25.26 13.80 2.56
N SER A 78 25.15 13.04 3.64
CA SER A 78 26.21 12.90 4.63
C SER A 78 27.19 11.78 4.28
N ILE A 79 26.67 10.61 3.91
CA ILE A 79 27.47 9.39 3.67
C ILE A 79 27.81 9.27 2.19
N ALA A 80 26.85 9.49 1.29
CA ALA A 80 27.03 9.18 -0.13
C ALA A 80 27.34 10.41 -1.01
N ASN A 81 28.00 11.43 -0.45
CA ASN A 81 28.51 12.60 -1.20
C ASN A 81 27.47 13.31 -2.08
N ASN A 82 26.24 13.45 -1.58
CA ASN A 82 25.16 14.21 -2.21
C ASN A 82 24.63 13.60 -3.52
N ILE A 83 24.60 12.27 -3.63
CA ILE A 83 23.86 11.54 -4.68
C ILE A 83 22.34 11.72 -4.53
N ASP A 84 21.59 11.31 -5.56
CA ASP A 84 20.12 11.22 -5.48
C ASP A 84 19.72 10.18 -4.40
N PRO A 85 18.97 10.56 -3.35
CA PRO A 85 18.50 9.65 -2.32
C PRO A 85 17.72 8.45 -2.85
N ASN A 86 17.06 8.58 -4.00
CA ASN A 86 16.25 7.51 -4.59
C ASN A 86 17.11 6.39 -5.19
N THR A 87 18.41 6.60 -5.40
CA THR A 87 19.35 5.55 -5.85
C THR A 87 19.85 4.67 -4.71
N ILE A 88 19.56 5.03 -3.45
CA ILE A 88 19.98 4.27 -2.28
C ILE A 88 19.15 2.99 -2.20
N ILE A 89 19.84 1.86 -2.08
CA ILE A 89 19.29 0.52 -1.96
C ILE A 89 19.25 0.07 -0.50
N GLY A 90 20.30 0.40 0.26
CA GLY A 90 20.43 -0.04 1.63
C GLY A 90 21.25 0.93 2.47
N LEU A 91 20.94 0.98 3.76
CA LEU A 91 21.62 1.75 4.78
C LEU A 91 21.91 0.86 5.99
N ILE A 92 23.18 0.75 6.34
CA ILE A 92 23.64 0.29 7.64
C ILE A 92 23.91 1.53 8.49
N ASP A 93 23.03 1.82 9.43
CA ASP A 93 23.07 3.06 10.22
C ASP A 93 23.88 2.86 11.51
N THR A 94 25.05 3.48 11.60
CA THR A 94 25.89 3.48 12.81
C THR A 94 25.93 4.87 13.47
N SER A 95 24.99 5.75 13.13
CA SER A 95 24.92 7.07 13.75
C SER A 95 24.38 6.99 15.18
N ILE A 96 24.92 7.82 16.06
CA ILE A 96 24.63 7.81 17.52
C ILE A 96 23.13 7.96 17.83
N LEU A 97 22.39 8.66 16.97
CA LEU A 97 20.95 8.91 17.12
C LEU A 97 20.11 8.17 16.07
N SER A 98 20.70 7.17 15.39
CA SER A 98 20.06 6.41 14.32
C SER A 98 19.36 7.34 13.30
N ASN A 99 20.07 8.36 12.84
CA ASN A 99 19.58 9.39 11.93
C ASN A 99 20.14 9.25 10.50
N GLY A 100 20.92 8.21 10.22
CA GLY A 100 21.47 7.92 8.89
C GLY A 100 22.63 8.83 8.46
N LYS A 101 23.35 9.48 9.38
CA LYS A 101 24.49 10.36 9.03
C LYS A 101 25.87 9.68 9.02
N ALA A 102 25.96 8.45 9.53
CA ALA A 102 27.17 7.63 9.55
C ALA A 102 26.81 6.16 9.36
N GLY A 103 27.76 5.39 8.84
CA GLY A 103 27.62 3.97 8.55
C GLY A 103 27.91 3.67 7.08
N VAL A 104 27.12 2.80 6.47
CA VAL A 104 27.31 2.31 5.10
C VAL A 104 26.07 2.55 4.26
N VAL A 105 26.23 3.14 3.08
CA VAL A 105 25.17 3.27 2.07
C VAL A 105 25.51 2.39 0.88
N PHE A 106 24.52 1.65 0.39
CA PHE A 106 24.61 0.90 -0.85
C PHE A 106 23.77 1.58 -1.93
N THR A 107 24.35 1.77 -3.11
CA THR A 107 23.60 1.94 -4.36
C THR A 107 23.76 0.66 -5.17
N GLY A 108 23.25 0.62 -6.40
CA GLY A 108 23.46 -0.54 -7.26
C GLY A 108 24.87 -0.64 -7.84
N SER A 109 25.61 0.47 -7.93
CA SER A 109 26.93 0.52 -8.56
C SER A 109 28.10 0.56 -7.57
N GLU A 110 27.84 0.96 -6.32
CA GLU A 110 28.87 1.18 -5.32
C GLU A 110 28.33 1.22 -3.89
N MET A 111 29.24 1.09 -2.93
CA MET A 111 28.96 1.39 -1.53
C MET A 111 29.80 2.57 -1.02
N TYR A 112 29.24 3.28 -0.05
CA TYR A 112 29.87 4.41 0.63
C TYR A 112 29.99 4.09 2.11
N LEU A 113 31.16 4.35 2.70
CA LEU A 113 31.39 4.21 4.13
C LEU A 113 31.77 5.55 4.73
N LYS A 114 31.17 5.90 5.86
CA LYS A 114 31.52 7.11 6.59
C LYS A 114 31.39 6.92 8.09
N ASN A 115 32.40 7.38 8.83
CA ASN A 115 32.33 7.57 10.28
C ASN A 115 31.94 9.04 10.59
N ASN A 116 31.47 9.32 11.81
CA ASN A 116 31.03 10.64 12.25
C ASN A 116 32.07 11.77 12.07
N LEU A 117 33.36 11.44 11.97
CA LEU A 117 34.48 12.39 11.94
C LEU A 117 35.27 12.42 10.62
N ASP A 118 35.06 11.45 9.72
CA ASP A 118 35.88 11.27 8.52
C ASP A 118 35.11 11.59 7.24
N SER A 119 35.85 11.77 6.14
CA SER A 119 35.26 11.87 4.80
C SER A 119 34.70 10.52 4.36
N SER A 120 33.70 10.58 3.48
CA SER A 120 33.13 9.37 2.89
C SER A 120 34.15 8.66 2.00
N LYS A 121 34.20 7.33 2.12
CA LYS A 121 34.96 6.45 1.24
C LYS A 121 34.03 5.68 0.33
N LYS A 122 34.30 5.78 -0.97
CA LYS A 122 33.54 5.12 -2.04
C LYS A 122 34.24 3.83 -2.47
N ILE A 123 33.49 2.74 -2.59
CA ILE A 123 33.93 1.42 -3.03
C ILE A 123 33.08 1.02 -4.25
N PRO A 124 33.60 1.17 -5.48
CA PRO A 124 32.91 0.74 -6.70
C PRO A 124 32.77 -0.78 -6.75
N PHE A 125 31.64 -1.29 -7.26
CA PHE A 125 31.46 -2.74 -7.49
C PHE A 125 32.01 -3.21 -8.83
N LYS A 126 32.18 -2.29 -9.77
CA LYS A 126 32.71 -2.60 -11.09
C LYS A 126 34.15 -3.13 -10.98
N ASN A 127 34.43 -4.22 -11.70
CA ASN A 127 35.74 -4.85 -11.82
C ASN A 127 36.35 -5.35 -10.50
N ILE A 128 35.53 -5.68 -9.50
CA ILE A 128 36.01 -6.42 -8.33
C ILE A 128 36.64 -7.74 -8.83
N LEU A 129 37.73 -8.17 -8.22
CA LEU A 129 38.33 -9.48 -8.43
C LEU A 129 37.91 -10.42 -7.30
N ASN A 130 38.14 -10.00 -6.06
CA ASN A 130 37.71 -10.68 -4.85
C ASN A 130 37.67 -9.69 -3.67
N ALA A 131 37.15 -10.14 -2.53
CA ALA A 131 37.30 -9.45 -1.25
C ALA A 131 37.79 -10.41 -0.18
N GLU A 132 38.67 -9.92 0.70
CA GLU A 132 39.29 -10.69 1.78
C GLU A 132 38.95 -10.07 3.13
N TYR A 133 38.61 -10.92 4.11
CA TYR A 133 38.25 -10.54 5.47
C TYR A 133 39.26 -11.06 6.49
N ASP A 134 39.83 -10.13 7.26
CA ASP A 134 40.72 -10.41 8.37
C ASP A 134 40.09 -10.03 9.71
N ASN A 135 40.30 -10.87 10.73
CA ASN A 135 39.87 -10.61 12.11
C ASN A 135 41.01 -10.95 13.09
N GLU A 136 41.52 -9.92 13.75
CA GLU A 136 42.52 -10.04 14.81
C GLU A 136 41.92 -9.76 16.18
N ARG A 137 42.18 -10.65 17.15
CA ARG A 137 41.74 -10.50 18.54
C ARG A 137 42.95 -10.31 19.44
N ASN A 138 43.06 -9.11 20.02
CA ASN A 138 44.13 -8.77 20.94
C ASN A 138 43.58 -8.57 22.36
N VAL A 139 44.20 -9.22 23.35
CA VAL A 139 43.85 -9.04 24.77
C VAL A 139 44.78 -7.99 25.36
N THR A 140 44.22 -6.88 25.81
CA THR A 140 45.00 -5.83 26.50
C THR A 140 45.49 -6.32 27.86
N ASN A 141 46.52 -5.66 28.41
CA ASN A 141 47.08 -5.93 29.74
C ASN A 141 46.06 -5.80 30.90
N ARG A 142 44.84 -5.30 30.62
CA ARG A 142 43.70 -5.18 31.56
C ARG A 142 42.60 -6.22 31.29
N GLY A 143 42.85 -7.23 30.46
CA GLY A 143 41.89 -8.28 30.12
C GLY A 143 40.79 -7.85 29.14
N LYS A 144 40.81 -6.62 28.60
CA LYS A 144 39.84 -6.16 27.58
C LYS A 144 40.23 -6.72 26.21
N ILE A 145 39.31 -7.44 25.58
CA ILE A 145 39.44 -7.94 24.21
C ILE A 145 39.22 -6.76 23.25
N ILE A 146 40.19 -6.54 22.36
CA ILE A 146 40.10 -5.61 21.23
C ILE A 146 40.03 -6.48 19.98
N GLU A 147 38.86 -6.45 19.32
CA GLU A 147 38.67 -7.05 18.00
C GLU A 147 38.94 -5.99 16.93
N TYR A 148 39.80 -6.34 15.97
CA TYR A 148 40.15 -5.56 14.79
C TYR A 148 39.69 -6.32 13.57
N GLN A 149 38.79 -5.72 12.80
CA GLN A 149 38.22 -6.30 11.59
C GLN A 149 38.63 -5.46 10.39
N LYS A 150 39.05 -6.12 9.30
CA LYS A 150 39.49 -5.48 8.07
C LYS A 150 38.90 -6.20 6.86
N VAL A 151 38.53 -5.43 5.84
CA VAL A 151 38.18 -5.94 4.51
C VAL A 151 39.10 -5.30 3.48
N THR A 152 39.65 -6.13 2.59
CA THR A 152 40.48 -5.70 1.45
C THR A 152 39.76 -6.11 0.17
N VAL A 153 39.44 -5.14 -0.68
CA VAL A 153 38.80 -5.35 -1.98
C VAL A 153 39.86 -5.22 -3.06
N ASN A 154 40.10 -6.30 -3.80
CA ASN A 154 41.05 -6.28 -4.91
C ASN A 154 40.30 -6.13 -6.23
N TYR A 155 40.84 -5.34 -7.14
CA TYR A 155 40.25 -5.08 -8.45
C TYR A 155 41.05 -5.73 -9.57
N GLN A 156 40.40 -6.00 -10.70
CA GLN A 156 41.02 -6.64 -11.87
C GLN A 156 42.17 -5.82 -12.48
N ASN A 157 42.19 -4.50 -12.25
CA ASN A 157 43.28 -3.61 -12.68
C ASN A 157 44.51 -3.65 -11.75
N GLY A 158 44.49 -4.45 -10.68
CA GLY A 158 45.56 -4.56 -9.69
C GLY A 158 45.50 -3.51 -8.58
N GLU A 159 44.48 -2.65 -8.55
CA GLU A 159 44.23 -1.75 -7.42
C GLU A 159 43.58 -2.49 -6.25
N SER A 160 43.84 -2.03 -5.03
CA SER A 160 43.19 -2.56 -3.83
C SER A 160 42.69 -1.43 -2.94
N LEU A 161 41.48 -1.58 -2.39
CA LEU A 161 40.89 -0.67 -1.41
C LEU A 161 40.67 -1.41 -0.09
N GLU A 162 41.13 -0.83 1.01
CA GLU A 162 40.95 -1.40 2.36
C GLU A 162 40.07 -0.55 3.27
N PHE A 163 39.28 -1.17 4.13
CA PHE A 163 38.55 -0.48 5.20
C PHE A 163 38.50 -1.35 6.46
N SER A 164 38.57 -0.73 7.63
CA SER A 164 38.70 -1.45 8.91
C SER A 164 37.91 -0.82 10.05
N SER A 165 37.73 -1.58 11.12
CA SER A 165 37.08 -1.19 12.38
C SER A 165 37.88 -0.22 13.24
N GLN A 166 39.07 0.19 12.76
CA GLN A 166 39.86 1.28 13.36
C GLN A 166 39.58 2.61 12.68
N GLN A 167 39.31 2.59 11.37
CA GLN A 167 38.95 3.78 10.58
C GLN A 167 37.46 4.08 10.71
N TYR A 168 36.63 3.04 10.74
CA TYR A 168 35.17 3.14 10.80
C TYR A 168 34.62 2.47 12.06
N ASP A 169 33.30 2.55 12.22
CA ASP A 169 32.61 2.04 13.40
C ASP A 169 32.71 0.51 13.51
N LYS A 170 32.90 0.00 14.72
CA LYS A 170 32.96 -1.44 15.02
C LYS A 170 31.61 -2.13 14.84
N GLU A 171 30.51 -1.38 14.86
CA GLU A 171 29.16 -1.86 14.61
C GLU A 171 28.89 -2.17 13.13
N ILE A 172 29.81 -1.80 12.23
CA ILE A 172 29.74 -2.20 10.82
C ILE A 172 29.97 -3.72 10.72
N PRO A 173 29.10 -4.47 10.01
CA PRO A 173 29.24 -5.90 9.87
C PRO A 173 30.26 -6.25 8.75
N TYR A 174 31.56 -6.10 9.02
CA TYR A 174 32.64 -6.31 8.04
C TYR A 174 32.59 -7.66 7.32
N LYS A 175 32.23 -8.74 8.03
CA LYS A 175 32.09 -10.07 7.41
C LYS A 175 30.94 -10.12 6.40
N LEU A 176 29.83 -9.45 6.68
CA LEU A 176 28.72 -9.32 5.72
C LEU A 176 29.17 -8.54 4.48
N LEU A 177 29.86 -7.41 4.68
CA LEU A 177 30.38 -6.60 3.58
C LEU A 177 31.34 -7.40 2.69
N ASN A 178 32.22 -8.18 3.30
CA ASN A 178 33.10 -9.08 2.58
C ASN A 178 32.33 -10.08 1.72
N ASN A 179 31.33 -10.77 2.29
CA ASN A 179 30.55 -11.76 1.56
C ASN A 179 29.84 -11.13 0.35
N ILE A 180 29.19 -9.97 0.55
CA ILE A 180 28.53 -9.23 -0.53
C ILE A 180 29.52 -8.90 -1.65
N LEU A 181 30.70 -8.39 -1.31
CA LEU A 181 31.70 -7.95 -2.30
C LEU A 181 32.38 -9.13 -2.99
N ASN A 182 32.68 -10.20 -2.25
CA ASN A 182 33.37 -11.37 -2.78
C ASN A 182 32.49 -12.18 -3.74
N ASP A 183 31.20 -12.29 -3.42
CA ASP A 183 30.27 -13.09 -4.21
C ASP A 183 29.59 -12.27 -5.33
N PHE A 184 29.86 -10.96 -5.41
CA PHE A 184 29.19 -10.02 -6.31
C PHE A 184 29.23 -10.48 -7.78
N ASN A 185 30.41 -10.72 -8.36
CA ASN A 185 30.53 -11.09 -9.78
C ASN A 185 29.98 -12.49 -10.11
N ASN A 186 29.88 -13.35 -9.09
CA ASN A 186 29.30 -14.68 -9.26
C ASN A 186 27.79 -14.59 -9.39
N ASN A 187 27.15 -13.64 -8.68
CA ASN A 187 25.71 -13.49 -8.62
C ASN A 187 25.13 -12.37 -9.50
N VAL A 188 25.95 -11.40 -9.92
CA VAL A 188 25.52 -10.22 -10.68
C VAL A 188 25.98 -10.29 -12.13
N ASN A 189 25.06 -10.08 -13.08
CA ASN A 189 25.35 -9.99 -14.51
C ASN A 189 25.36 -8.54 -15.04
N ILE A 190 24.57 -7.66 -14.43
CA ILE A 190 24.39 -6.27 -14.86
C ILE A 190 24.50 -5.38 -13.63
N ILE A 191 25.44 -4.41 -13.68
CA ILE A 191 25.54 -3.35 -12.67
C ILE A 191 24.62 -2.21 -13.10
N THR A 192 23.56 -2.00 -12.34
CA THR A 192 22.64 -0.88 -12.47
C THR A 192 22.75 0.02 -11.24
N SER A 193 22.29 1.26 -11.31
CA SER A 193 22.08 2.09 -10.12
C SER A 193 20.82 2.91 -10.37
N LYS A 194 19.69 2.20 -10.42
CA LYS A 194 18.41 2.77 -10.84
C LYS A 194 17.75 3.49 -9.67
N ASN A 195 16.86 4.43 -9.98
CA ASN A 195 16.01 5.04 -8.97
C ASN A 195 15.03 3.98 -8.43
N GLN A 196 15.15 3.72 -7.14
CA GLN A 196 14.44 2.66 -6.43
C GLN A 196 12.97 3.02 -6.15
N VAL A 197 12.64 4.31 -6.22
CA VAL A 197 11.34 4.85 -5.80
C VAL A 197 10.96 6.04 -6.67
N LEU A 198 10.02 5.83 -7.60
CA LEU A 198 9.14 6.89 -8.11
C LEU A 198 7.72 6.31 -8.19
N GLN A 199 6.73 7.07 -7.70
CA GLN A 199 5.34 6.76 -7.97
C GLN A 199 5.10 6.90 -9.48
N LEU A 200 4.20 6.12 -10.08
CA LEU A 200 3.89 6.26 -11.51
C LEU A 200 3.46 7.70 -11.85
N SER A 201 2.79 8.38 -10.92
CA SER A 201 2.40 9.80 -11.00
C SER A 201 3.56 10.80 -11.11
N GLN A 202 4.78 10.37 -10.78
CA GLN A 202 6.00 11.19 -10.80
C GLN A 202 6.90 10.85 -11.99
N MET A 203 6.51 9.88 -12.82
CA MET A 203 7.26 9.50 -14.01
C MET A 203 6.97 10.47 -15.16
N ASP A 204 7.83 10.43 -16.18
CA ASP A 204 7.62 11.21 -17.38
C ASP A 204 6.28 10.89 -18.05
N SER A 205 5.66 11.90 -18.66
CA SER A 205 4.34 11.76 -19.28
C SER A 205 4.33 10.73 -20.41
N SER A 206 5.47 10.50 -21.10
CA SER A 206 5.60 9.45 -22.11
C SER A 206 5.50 8.04 -21.51
N ILE A 207 6.07 7.82 -20.32
CA ILE A 207 5.98 6.55 -19.60
C ILE A 207 4.54 6.31 -19.14
N ILE A 208 3.90 7.32 -18.57
CA ILE A 208 2.48 7.24 -18.17
C ILE A 208 1.59 6.95 -19.39
N MET A 209 1.84 7.63 -20.51
CA MET A 209 1.12 7.41 -21.76
C MET A 209 1.22 5.96 -22.24
N LEU A 210 2.45 5.42 -22.31
CA LEU A 210 2.68 4.04 -22.74
C LEU A 210 2.06 3.02 -21.79
N TYR A 211 2.16 3.25 -20.48
CA TYR A 211 1.51 2.42 -19.46
C TYR A 211 0.01 2.28 -19.70
N PHE A 212 -0.69 3.41 -19.87
CA PHE A 212 -2.13 3.39 -20.09
C PHE A 212 -2.52 2.92 -21.50
N ARG A 213 -1.69 3.14 -22.53
CA ARG A 213 -1.92 2.52 -23.85
C ARG A 213 -1.89 1.00 -23.78
N ILE A 214 -0.99 0.41 -23.00
CA ILE A 214 -0.95 -1.05 -22.79
C ILE A 214 -2.23 -1.52 -22.09
N VAL A 215 -2.67 -0.82 -21.04
CA VAL A 215 -3.92 -1.15 -20.34
C VAL A 215 -5.12 -1.05 -21.29
N ILE A 216 -5.22 0.01 -22.09
CA ILE A 216 -6.29 0.20 -23.08
C ILE A 216 -6.25 -0.87 -24.16
N ALA A 217 -5.07 -1.21 -24.67
CA ALA A 217 -4.91 -2.27 -25.67
C ALA A 217 -5.32 -3.64 -25.10
N TYR A 218 -5.02 -3.91 -23.83
CA TYR A 218 -5.48 -5.11 -23.13
C TYR A 218 -7.01 -5.16 -23.03
N LEU A 219 -7.65 -4.08 -22.57
CA LEU A 219 -9.11 -4.02 -22.42
C LEU A 219 -9.83 -4.21 -23.76
N LYS A 220 -9.20 -3.85 -24.88
CA LYS A 220 -9.77 -4.01 -26.23
C LYS A 220 -9.37 -5.32 -26.92
N ASP A 221 -8.62 -6.20 -26.27
CA ASP A 221 -8.01 -7.38 -26.92
C ASP A 221 -9.03 -8.49 -27.23
N ASP A 222 -10.21 -8.49 -26.61
CA ASP A 222 -11.27 -9.49 -26.84
C ASP A 222 -12.31 -9.04 -27.88
N ASP A 223 -12.96 -7.89 -27.67
CA ASP A 223 -14.10 -7.40 -28.46
C ASP A 223 -13.84 -6.07 -29.18
N GLY A 224 -12.70 -5.43 -28.89
CA GLY A 224 -12.30 -4.15 -29.48
C GLY A 224 -13.00 -2.92 -28.89
N ILE A 225 -13.79 -3.08 -27.84
CA ILE A 225 -14.56 -2.04 -27.14
C ILE A 225 -14.08 -2.02 -25.68
N ILE A 226 -14.42 -0.95 -24.95
CA ILE A 226 -14.24 -0.89 -23.50
C ILE A 226 -15.64 -0.77 -22.91
N ASP A 227 -16.08 -1.78 -22.17
CA ASP A 227 -17.41 -1.80 -21.56
C ASP A 227 -17.50 -0.88 -20.33
N SER A 228 -18.68 -0.77 -19.72
CA SER A 228 -18.89 0.12 -18.57
C SER A 228 -18.10 -0.27 -17.32
N ARG A 229 -17.86 -1.57 -17.08
CA ARG A 229 -17.07 -2.06 -15.94
C ARG A 229 -15.58 -1.84 -16.18
N GLU A 230 -15.11 -2.17 -17.37
CA GLU A 230 -13.73 -1.96 -17.78
C GLU A 230 -13.37 -0.48 -17.76
N TYR A 231 -14.27 0.37 -18.28
CA TYR A 231 -14.07 1.80 -18.29
C TYR A 231 -14.03 2.35 -16.86
N LYS A 232 -14.91 1.88 -15.96
CA LYS A 232 -14.91 2.23 -14.53
C LYS A 232 -13.57 1.92 -13.87
N GLU A 233 -13.02 0.73 -14.08
CA GLU A 233 -11.72 0.35 -13.52
C GLU A 233 -10.57 1.16 -14.14
N LEU A 234 -10.61 1.41 -15.46
CA LEU A 234 -9.63 2.21 -16.17
C LEU A 234 -9.57 3.65 -15.61
N VAL A 235 -10.71 4.34 -15.48
CA VAL A 235 -10.71 5.70 -14.93
C VAL A 235 -10.35 5.73 -13.45
N SER A 236 -10.73 4.70 -12.69
CA SER A 236 -10.31 4.55 -11.30
C SER A 236 -8.77 4.47 -11.19
N LEU A 237 -8.12 3.68 -12.05
CA LEU A 237 -6.66 3.66 -12.13
C LEU A 237 -6.06 5.00 -12.57
N MET A 238 -6.65 5.68 -13.57
CA MET A 238 -6.20 7.00 -14.00
C MET A 238 -6.21 8.02 -12.84
N THR A 239 -7.23 7.99 -11.98
CA THR A 239 -7.29 8.85 -10.79
C THR A 239 -6.26 8.49 -9.73
N LYS A 240 -6.03 7.19 -9.50
CA LYS A 240 -5.02 6.67 -8.57
C LYS A 240 -3.62 7.11 -8.97
N VAL A 241 -3.32 7.06 -10.27
CA VAL A 241 -2.05 7.51 -10.87
C VAL A 241 -2.00 9.04 -11.04
N LYS A 242 -3.13 9.75 -10.86
CA LYS A 242 -3.25 11.20 -11.03
C LYS A 242 -2.85 11.66 -12.43
N VAL A 243 -3.37 10.96 -13.44
CA VAL A 243 -3.12 11.28 -14.86
C VAL A 243 -3.49 12.74 -15.14
N THR A 244 -2.56 13.51 -15.71
CA THR A 244 -2.82 14.92 -16.02
C THR A 244 -3.88 15.04 -17.12
N LYS A 245 -4.58 16.19 -17.19
CA LYS A 245 -5.61 16.42 -18.20
C LYS A 245 -5.08 16.26 -19.63
N ASP A 246 -3.84 16.71 -19.88
CA ASP A 246 -3.20 16.62 -21.20
C ASP A 246 -3.01 15.16 -21.62
N VAL A 247 -2.44 14.34 -20.73
CA VAL A 247 -2.27 12.89 -20.98
C VAL A 247 -3.63 12.20 -21.11
N ALA A 248 -4.61 12.54 -20.27
CA ALA A 248 -5.97 11.99 -20.35
C ALA A 248 -6.64 12.29 -21.69
N GLN A 249 -6.44 13.50 -22.23
CA GLN A 249 -6.96 13.94 -23.52
C GLN A 249 -6.32 13.17 -24.68
N GLU A 250 -5.01 13.00 -24.68
CA GLU A 250 -4.31 12.21 -25.70
C GLU A 250 -4.75 10.73 -25.67
N LEU A 251 -4.96 10.16 -24.47
CA LEU A 251 -5.44 8.79 -24.32
C LEU A 251 -6.87 8.57 -24.86
N ARG A 252 -7.70 9.61 -25.05
CA ARG A 252 -9.09 9.47 -25.55
C ARG A 252 -9.15 8.78 -26.90
N GLU A 253 -8.24 9.13 -27.78
CA GLU A 253 -8.24 8.56 -29.12
C GLU A 253 -7.92 7.06 -29.09
N TYR A 254 -7.11 6.59 -28.14
CA TYR A 254 -6.84 5.16 -27.97
C TYR A 254 -8.02 4.42 -27.33
N ARG A 255 -8.71 5.06 -26.37
CA ARG A 255 -9.92 4.51 -25.75
C ARG A 255 -11.05 4.36 -26.77
N PHE A 256 -11.37 5.44 -27.46
CA PHE A 256 -12.60 5.51 -28.24
C PHE A 256 -12.41 5.23 -29.73
N ASP A 257 -11.24 5.54 -30.28
CA ASP A 257 -10.93 5.23 -31.68
C ASP A 257 -10.08 3.95 -31.73
N ASN A 258 -10.21 3.16 -32.80
CA ASN A 258 -9.34 2.00 -33.04
C ASN A 258 -7.99 2.47 -33.60
N LYS A 259 -7.33 3.37 -32.86
CA LYS A 259 -6.12 4.10 -33.28
C LYS A 259 -4.82 3.37 -32.91
N GLU A 260 -4.88 2.27 -32.17
CA GLU A 260 -3.65 1.58 -31.77
C GLU A 260 -3.02 0.86 -32.97
N ASP A 261 -1.85 1.35 -33.38
CA ASP A 261 -1.07 0.85 -34.51
C ASP A 261 0.03 -0.13 -34.08
N LYS A 262 0.26 -0.26 -32.77
CA LYS A 262 1.26 -1.15 -32.19
C LYS A 262 0.61 -2.35 -31.52
N THR A 263 1.29 -3.48 -31.60
CA THR A 263 0.97 -4.65 -30.77
C THR A 263 1.30 -4.38 -29.30
N ILE A 264 0.65 -5.10 -28.39
CA ILE A 264 0.94 -5.00 -26.95
C ILE A 264 2.43 -5.26 -26.67
N GLU A 265 3.05 -6.22 -27.36
CA GLU A 265 4.48 -6.52 -27.25
C GLU A 265 5.35 -5.31 -27.65
N GLN A 266 5.01 -4.63 -28.74
CA GLN A 266 5.72 -3.42 -29.17
C GLN A 266 5.55 -2.27 -28.17
N LEU A 267 4.37 -2.12 -27.57
CA LEU A 267 4.14 -1.12 -26.52
C LEU A 267 4.95 -1.42 -25.25
N ILE A 268 5.02 -2.70 -24.85
CA ILE A 268 5.84 -3.15 -23.72
C ILE A 268 7.32 -2.86 -24.00
N ASP A 269 7.83 -3.19 -25.20
CA ASP A 269 9.23 -2.93 -25.57
C ASP A 269 9.56 -1.43 -25.56
N GLU A 270 8.64 -0.58 -26.03
CA GLU A 270 8.80 0.89 -26.00
C GLU A 270 8.76 1.44 -24.56
N LEU A 271 7.85 0.92 -23.72
CA LEU A 271 7.80 1.25 -22.31
C LEU A 271 9.14 0.92 -21.63
N LYS A 272 9.69 -0.28 -21.88
CA LYS A 272 11.00 -0.71 -21.36
C LYS A 272 12.12 0.21 -21.81
N PHE A 273 12.11 0.63 -23.06
CA PHE A 273 13.11 1.54 -23.60
C PHE A 273 13.13 2.86 -22.82
N HIS A 274 11.99 3.53 -22.66
CA HIS A 274 11.88 4.81 -21.94
C HIS A 274 12.20 4.67 -20.43
N ILE A 275 11.75 3.59 -19.80
CA ILE A 275 12.11 3.28 -18.41
C ILE A 275 13.62 3.19 -18.24
N ASN A 276 14.31 2.54 -19.19
CA ASN A 276 15.76 2.38 -19.14
C ASN A 276 16.49 3.70 -19.40
N GLU A 277 15.98 4.56 -20.30
CA GLU A 277 16.52 5.92 -20.50
C GLU A 277 16.43 6.77 -19.22
N GLU A 278 15.32 6.67 -18.49
CA GLU A 278 15.09 7.39 -17.23
C GLU A 278 15.74 6.71 -16.01
N ASN A 279 16.53 5.64 -16.20
CA ASN A 279 17.18 4.86 -15.13
C ASN A 279 16.19 4.35 -14.07
N LEU A 280 15.00 3.92 -14.50
CA LEU A 280 13.95 3.36 -13.63
C LEU A 280 13.98 1.82 -13.63
N SER A 281 13.41 1.23 -12.58
CA SER A 281 13.30 -0.22 -12.44
C SER A 281 12.20 -0.78 -13.35
N GLU A 282 12.62 -1.52 -14.39
CA GLU A 282 11.73 -2.19 -15.34
C GLU A 282 10.84 -3.21 -14.64
N ILE A 283 11.45 -4.10 -13.85
CA ILE A 283 10.74 -5.15 -13.12
C ILE A 283 9.67 -4.56 -12.18
N ALA A 284 9.95 -3.42 -11.54
CA ALA A 284 8.96 -2.77 -10.69
C ALA A 284 7.74 -2.26 -11.47
N ILE A 285 7.96 -1.72 -12.66
CA ILE A 285 6.88 -1.17 -13.49
C ILE A 285 6.10 -2.29 -14.17
N GLU A 286 6.76 -3.34 -14.65
CA GLU A 286 6.09 -4.54 -15.20
C GLU A 286 5.22 -5.24 -14.15
N GLN A 287 5.75 -5.44 -12.94
CA GLN A 287 5.00 -6.03 -11.84
C GLN A 287 3.81 -5.15 -11.44
N SER A 288 3.99 -3.83 -11.41
CA SER A 288 2.91 -2.87 -11.17
C SER A 288 1.82 -2.97 -12.25
N LEU A 289 2.23 -2.99 -13.52
CA LEU A 289 1.32 -3.09 -14.66
C LEU A 289 0.51 -4.40 -14.62
N GLY A 290 1.17 -5.51 -14.30
CA GLY A 290 0.50 -6.80 -14.14
C GLY A 290 -0.50 -6.81 -12.99
N MET A 291 -0.17 -6.17 -11.86
CA MET A 291 -1.10 -6.00 -10.72
C MET A 291 -2.31 -5.15 -11.08
N ASP A 292 -2.09 -4.04 -11.79
CA ASP A 292 -3.17 -3.13 -12.16
C ASP A 292 -4.08 -3.75 -13.23
N ILE A 293 -3.53 -4.49 -14.21
CA ILE A 293 -4.32 -5.27 -15.18
C ILE A 293 -5.14 -6.36 -14.48
N LEU A 294 -4.54 -7.08 -13.54
CA LEU A 294 -5.27 -8.06 -12.74
C LEU A 294 -6.42 -7.40 -11.96
N ALA A 295 -6.19 -6.21 -11.40
CA ALA A 295 -7.19 -5.44 -10.69
C ALA A 295 -8.35 -4.95 -11.58
N MET A 296 -8.19 -4.88 -12.90
CA MET A 296 -9.29 -4.61 -13.83
C MET A 296 -10.32 -5.74 -13.88
N ASN A 297 -9.98 -6.94 -13.39
CA ASN A 297 -10.77 -8.16 -13.52
C ASN A 297 -11.25 -8.67 -12.14
N LEU A 298 -11.78 -7.76 -11.31
CA LEU A 298 -12.14 -8.05 -9.92
C LEU A 298 -13.13 -9.22 -9.76
N ASP A 299 -14.03 -9.40 -10.71
CA ASP A 299 -15.03 -10.47 -10.74
C ASP A 299 -14.47 -11.84 -11.12
N LYS A 300 -13.25 -11.89 -11.67
CA LYS A 300 -12.59 -13.11 -12.15
C LYS A 300 -11.42 -13.55 -11.27
N LEU A 301 -11.15 -12.88 -10.15
CA LEU A 301 -9.96 -13.14 -9.31
C LEU A 301 -9.84 -14.58 -8.80
N ASP A 302 -10.96 -15.26 -8.56
CA ASP A 302 -10.95 -16.64 -8.07
C ASP A 302 -10.66 -17.66 -9.19
N ASN A 303 -10.90 -17.30 -10.46
CA ASN A 303 -10.81 -18.16 -11.62
C ASN A 303 -9.95 -17.55 -12.75
N VAL A 304 -8.88 -16.82 -12.40
CA VAL A 304 -8.00 -16.13 -13.37
C VAL A 304 -7.52 -17.05 -14.50
N GLN A 305 -7.28 -18.32 -14.21
CA GLN A 305 -6.79 -19.32 -15.17
C GLN A 305 -7.81 -19.63 -16.29
N GLU A 306 -9.08 -19.32 -16.10
CA GLU A 306 -10.13 -19.51 -17.11
C GLU A 306 -10.19 -18.35 -18.12
N ASP A 307 -9.54 -17.22 -17.83
CA ASP A 307 -9.47 -16.05 -18.71
C ASP A 307 -8.20 -16.11 -19.58
N GLU A 308 -8.35 -16.61 -20.81
CA GLU A 308 -7.23 -16.77 -21.76
C GLU A 308 -6.55 -15.43 -22.12
N VAL A 309 -7.30 -14.33 -22.13
CA VAL A 309 -6.79 -12.99 -22.49
C VAL A 309 -5.94 -12.45 -21.35
N LEU A 310 -6.45 -12.52 -20.12
CA LEU A 310 -5.72 -12.14 -18.91
C LEU A 310 -4.46 -12.98 -18.72
N VAL A 311 -4.55 -14.31 -18.85
CA VAL A 311 -3.39 -15.21 -18.73
C VAL A 311 -2.31 -14.87 -19.79
N ARG A 312 -2.72 -14.63 -21.04
CA ARG A 312 -1.79 -14.20 -22.10
C ARG A 312 -1.11 -12.88 -21.74
N MET A 313 -1.85 -11.92 -21.19
CA MET A 313 -1.29 -10.63 -20.79
C MET A 313 -0.30 -10.76 -19.62
N LEU A 314 -0.64 -11.55 -18.59
CA LEU A 314 0.25 -11.81 -17.45
C LEU A 314 1.55 -12.50 -17.88
N ASN A 315 1.47 -13.42 -18.85
CA ASN A 315 2.64 -14.09 -19.44
C ASN A 315 3.54 -13.10 -20.20
N ARG A 316 2.96 -12.16 -20.96
CA ARG A 316 3.73 -11.09 -21.65
C ARG A 316 4.52 -10.21 -20.67
N LEU A 317 3.99 -10.03 -19.47
CA LEU A 317 4.62 -9.28 -18.38
C LEU A 317 5.51 -10.14 -17.46
N ASN A 318 5.73 -11.41 -17.81
CA ASN A 318 6.52 -12.36 -17.01
C ASN A 318 6.04 -12.51 -15.55
N ILE A 319 4.73 -12.40 -15.31
CA ILE A 319 4.15 -12.57 -13.97
C ILE A 319 4.08 -14.06 -13.65
N THR A 320 4.83 -14.48 -12.61
CA THR A 320 4.85 -15.87 -12.14
C THR A 320 3.62 -16.20 -11.28
N ASP A 321 3.30 -17.48 -11.11
CA ASP A 321 2.19 -17.94 -10.25
C ASP A 321 2.29 -17.42 -8.81
N LYS A 322 3.52 -17.32 -8.26
CA LYS A 322 3.75 -16.77 -6.92
C LYS A 322 3.40 -15.29 -6.86
N GLN A 323 3.78 -14.54 -7.90
CA GLN A 323 3.46 -13.11 -8.02
C GLN A 323 1.96 -12.91 -8.26
N LEU A 324 1.32 -13.76 -9.06
CA LEU A 324 -0.13 -13.75 -9.26
C LEU A 324 -0.88 -13.98 -7.94
N LYS A 325 -0.53 -15.04 -7.18
CA LYS A 325 -1.12 -15.32 -5.87
C LYS A 325 -0.96 -14.15 -4.90
N PHE A 326 0.24 -13.54 -4.88
CA PHE A 326 0.50 -12.35 -4.10
C PHE A 326 -0.44 -11.19 -4.49
N SER A 327 -0.58 -10.93 -5.79
CA SER A 327 -1.41 -9.84 -6.33
C SER A 327 -2.89 -10.03 -6.02
N ILE A 328 -3.42 -11.25 -6.18
CA ILE A 328 -4.80 -11.59 -5.82
C ILE A 328 -5.06 -11.30 -4.33
N ARG A 329 -4.19 -11.80 -3.44
CA ARG A 329 -4.32 -11.57 -2.00
C ARG A 329 -4.27 -10.08 -1.65
N LYS A 330 -3.41 -9.31 -2.32
CA LYS A 330 -3.33 -7.86 -2.13
C LYS A 330 -4.64 -7.17 -2.52
N ILE A 331 -5.20 -7.47 -3.69
CA ILE A 331 -6.45 -6.87 -4.17
C ILE A 331 -7.61 -7.21 -3.22
N GLN A 332 -7.72 -8.48 -2.80
CA GLN A 332 -8.71 -8.91 -1.82
C GLN A 332 -8.56 -8.18 -0.48
N ALA A 333 -7.32 -8.01 -0.01
CA ALA A 333 -7.03 -7.29 1.22
C ALA A 333 -7.41 -5.80 1.16
N GLU A 334 -7.21 -5.14 0.01
CA GLU A 334 -7.66 -3.75 -0.19
C GLU A 334 -9.19 -3.64 -0.12
N LYS A 335 -9.90 -4.62 -0.68
CA LYS A 335 -11.37 -4.74 -0.59
C LYS A 335 -11.83 -4.98 0.84
N GLU A 336 -11.15 -5.87 1.59
CA GLU A 336 -11.44 -6.15 3.00
C GLU A 336 -11.38 -4.88 3.88
N ILE A 337 -10.48 -3.93 3.60
CA ILE A 337 -10.38 -2.67 4.37
C ILE A 337 -11.62 -1.80 4.19
N ILE A 338 -12.17 -1.78 2.98
CA ILE A 338 -13.35 -0.99 2.65
C ILE A 338 -14.58 -1.67 3.24
N GLU A 339 -14.75 -2.98 3.01
CA GLU A 339 -15.97 -3.72 3.37
C GLU A 339 -16.04 -4.10 4.85
N ASN A 340 -14.91 -4.39 5.49
CA ASN A 340 -14.87 -4.78 6.89
C ASN A 340 -14.37 -3.63 7.75
N LYS A 341 -14.94 -3.49 8.96
CA LYS A 341 -14.51 -2.52 9.98
C LYS A 341 -13.16 -2.92 10.60
N MET A 342 -12.11 -2.95 9.78
CA MET A 342 -10.76 -3.33 10.15
C MET A 342 -10.07 -2.24 10.96
N THR A 343 -9.50 -2.62 12.09
CA THR A 343 -8.62 -1.77 12.88
C THR A 343 -7.24 -1.64 12.24
N ASP A 344 -6.53 -0.57 12.58
CA ASP A 344 -5.16 -0.31 12.16
C ASP A 344 -4.20 -1.44 12.52
N SER A 345 -4.46 -2.20 13.59
CA SER A 345 -3.67 -3.39 13.95
C SER A 345 -3.90 -4.52 12.96
N GLN A 346 -5.16 -4.80 12.61
CA GLN A 346 -5.50 -5.84 11.64
C GLN A 346 -4.91 -5.51 10.27
N ILE A 347 -4.99 -4.25 9.84
CA ILE A 347 -4.42 -3.80 8.57
C ILE A 347 -2.88 -3.96 8.56
N LYS A 348 -2.20 -3.66 9.68
CA LYS A 348 -0.76 -3.88 9.82
C LYS A 348 -0.36 -5.35 9.77
N ASP A 349 -1.19 -6.24 10.32
CA ASP A 349 -0.91 -7.67 10.29
C ASP A 349 -1.09 -8.25 8.88
N VAL A 350 -2.12 -7.81 8.14
CA VAL A 350 -2.26 -8.13 6.70
C VAL A 350 -1.10 -7.56 5.88
N ALA A 351 -0.61 -6.37 6.19
CA ALA A 351 0.58 -5.82 5.55
C ALA A 351 1.83 -6.70 5.79
N LYS A 352 2.04 -7.21 7.01
CA LYS A 352 3.15 -8.15 7.30
C LYS A 352 3.03 -9.47 6.54
N GLU A 353 1.82 -10.01 6.46
CA GLU A 353 1.52 -11.20 5.66
C GLU A 353 1.90 -10.98 4.19
N LEU A 354 1.48 -9.85 3.62
CA LEU A 354 1.82 -9.48 2.24
C LEU A 354 3.34 -9.29 2.05
N MET A 355 4.07 -8.69 2.98
CA MET A 355 5.54 -8.61 2.87
C MET A 355 6.21 -9.98 2.84
N ALA A 356 5.73 -10.91 3.66
CA ALA A 356 6.27 -12.28 3.68
C ALA A 356 5.97 -13.01 2.36
N LEU A 357 4.75 -12.87 1.83
CA LEU A 357 4.38 -13.43 0.52
C LEU A 357 5.17 -12.79 -0.62
N GLY A 358 5.29 -11.46 -0.63
CA GLY A 358 5.99 -10.69 -1.65
C GLY A 358 7.47 -11.01 -1.72
N SER A 359 8.14 -11.13 -0.56
CA SER A 359 9.55 -11.52 -0.51
C SER A 359 9.78 -12.95 -1.01
N GLY A 360 8.90 -13.90 -0.65
CA GLY A 360 8.95 -15.28 -1.16
C GLY A 360 8.56 -15.42 -2.65
N ALA A 361 7.88 -14.43 -3.21
CA ALA A 361 7.43 -14.38 -4.60
C ALA A 361 8.36 -13.57 -5.52
N GLY A 362 9.38 -12.89 -4.98
CA GLY A 362 10.27 -12.03 -5.78
C GLY A 362 9.59 -10.74 -6.26
N ILE A 363 8.63 -10.21 -5.49
CA ILE A 363 8.04 -8.90 -5.77
C ILE A 363 9.06 -7.82 -5.43
N SER A 364 9.36 -6.98 -6.40
CA SER A 364 10.22 -5.82 -6.19
C SER A 364 9.49 -4.83 -5.29
N ILE A 365 10.21 -4.24 -4.34
CA ILE A 365 9.58 -3.26 -3.47
C ILE A 365 9.22 -1.96 -4.23
N GLY A 366 9.89 -1.72 -5.36
CA GLY A 366 9.51 -0.67 -6.31
C GLY A 366 8.07 -0.84 -6.80
N ALA A 367 7.62 -2.07 -7.08
CA ALA A 367 6.23 -2.33 -7.50
C ALA A 367 5.22 -1.87 -6.44
N PHE A 368 5.53 -1.96 -5.15
CA PHE A 368 4.68 -1.43 -4.07
C PHE A 368 4.59 0.10 -4.07
N ALA A 369 5.63 0.78 -4.53
CA ALA A 369 5.68 2.25 -4.62
C ALA A 369 5.10 2.80 -5.93
N VAL A 370 5.30 2.11 -7.06
CA VAL A 370 4.86 2.54 -8.41
C VAL A 370 3.34 2.69 -8.48
N ILE A 371 2.58 1.78 -7.86
CA ILE A 371 1.10 1.72 -7.87
C ILE A 371 0.43 2.96 -7.21
N GLY A 372 1.20 3.95 -6.74
CA GLY A 372 0.66 5.21 -6.19
C GLY A 372 0.07 5.06 -4.79
N THR A 373 0.19 3.87 -4.17
CA THR A 373 -0.30 3.57 -2.82
C THR A 373 0.65 4.02 -1.71
N ALA A 374 1.64 4.87 -2.01
CA ALA A 374 2.66 5.34 -1.07
C ALA A 374 2.12 6.27 0.04
N GLY A 375 0.82 6.23 0.33
CA GLY A 375 0.23 7.00 1.40
C GLY A 375 -0.80 6.28 2.25
N ILE A 376 -1.67 5.44 1.67
CA ILE A 376 -3.00 5.24 2.28
C ILE A 376 -3.49 3.80 1.99
N GLY A 377 -4.13 3.16 2.98
CA GLY A 377 -4.51 1.74 2.95
C GLY A 377 -3.35 0.78 3.19
N LEU A 378 -3.34 -0.37 2.49
CA LEU A 378 -2.27 -1.38 2.62
C LEU A 378 -0.93 -0.89 2.10
N GLY A 379 -0.88 -0.12 1.02
CA GLY A 379 0.41 0.43 0.55
C GLY A 379 1.06 1.37 1.56
N GLY A 380 0.27 2.19 2.25
CA GLY A 380 0.75 2.99 3.38
C GLY A 380 1.16 2.12 4.57
N ALA A 381 0.37 1.10 4.90
CA ALA A 381 0.67 0.17 5.99
C ALA A 381 1.94 -0.67 5.75
N LEU A 382 2.20 -1.07 4.50
CA LEU A 382 3.41 -1.78 4.06
C LEU A 382 4.65 -0.91 4.27
N ILE A 383 4.58 0.38 3.96
CA ILE A 383 5.67 1.35 4.20
C ILE A 383 5.84 1.63 5.72
N LEU A 384 4.74 1.65 6.49
CA LEU A 384 4.77 1.92 7.93
C LEU A 384 5.24 0.72 8.78
N ALA A 385 4.91 -0.51 8.37
CA ALA A 385 5.29 -1.72 9.08
C ALA A 385 6.80 -1.94 9.08
N SER A 386 7.50 -1.35 8.10
CA SER A 386 8.96 -1.41 8.01
C SER A 386 9.68 -0.20 8.64
N ALA A 387 9.07 0.98 8.66
CA ALA A 387 9.71 2.20 9.17
C ALA A 387 9.54 2.47 10.68
N GLY A 388 8.73 1.67 11.40
CA GLY A 388 8.67 1.72 12.86
C GLY A 388 8.34 3.09 13.47
N PHE A 389 7.65 4.01 12.79
CA PHE A 389 7.12 5.24 13.40
C PHE A 389 5.86 5.70 12.66
N GLY A 390 4.76 5.79 13.40
CA GLY A 390 3.44 6.17 12.88
C GLY A 390 3.37 7.65 12.52
N VAL A 391 3.34 7.94 11.23
CA VAL A 391 2.98 9.27 10.71
C VAL A 391 1.77 9.11 9.80
N TYR A 392 0.59 9.18 10.41
CA TYR A 392 -0.65 9.43 9.69
C TYR A 392 -0.66 10.91 9.29
N ARG A 393 -0.34 11.20 8.01
CA ARG A 393 -0.47 12.56 7.48
C ARG A 393 -1.96 12.81 7.18
N GLY A 394 -2.60 13.75 7.86
CA GLY A 394 -3.72 14.49 7.25
C GLY A 394 -4.96 14.68 8.09
N ILE A 395 -5.47 13.67 8.79
CA ILE A 395 -6.67 13.85 9.62
C ILE A 395 -6.24 14.20 11.04
N LYS A 396 -6.47 15.45 11.45
CA LYS A 396 -6.40 15.82 12.87
C LYS A 396 -7.52 15.08 13.59
N TYR A 397 -7.24 13.88 14.08
CA TYR A 397 -8.10 13.22 15.05
C TYR A 397 -8.04 14.02 16.35
N PHE A 398 -8.88 15.05 16.47
CA PHE A 398 -9.09 15.83 17.70
C PHE A 398 -9.91 15.07 18.75
N SER A 399 -9.95 13.73 18.68
CA SER A 399 -10.81 12.90 19.50
C SER A 399 -9.99 12.02 20.43
N GLY A 400 -9.74 12.49 21.65
CA GLY A 400 -9.19 11.73 22.78
C GLY A 400 -10.13 10.62 23.30
N THR A 401 -10.88 9.97 22.42
CA THR A 401 -11.55 8.69 22.68
C THR A 401 -10.83 7.63 21.85
N GLY A 402 -10.14 6.68 22.51
CA GLY A 402 -9.32 5.66 21.85
C GLY A 402 -10.07 4.64 20.98
N GLN A 403 -11.32 4.90 20.56
CA GLN A 403 -12.07 4.07 19.62
C GLN A 403 -11.86 4.50 18.15
N LEU A 404 -11.92 5.80 17.83
CA LEU A 404 -11.71 6.29 16.46
C LEU A 404 -10.25 6.23 16.01
N GLU A 405 -9.31 6.42 16.94
CA GLU A 405 -7.87 6.25 16.68
C GLU A 405 -7.52 4.81 16.22
N LYS A 406 -8.39 3.82 16.48
CA LYS A 406 -8.17 2.44 16.03
C LYS A 406 -8.44 2.24 14.55
N TYR A 407 -9.10 3.17 13.87
CA TYR A 407 -9.57 3.03 12.48
C TYR A 407 -8.94 4.08 11.55
N GLY A 408 -7.83 4.70 11.95
CA GLY A 408 -7.20 5.79 11.21
C GLY A 408 -6.81 5.44 9.77
N ILE A 409 -6.27 4.23 9.53
CA ILE A 409 -5.89 3.78 8.18
C ILE A 409 -7.15 3.63 7.33
N ARG A 410 -8.19 2.98 7.87
CA ARG A 410 -9.46 2.74 7.16
C ARG A 410 -10.14 4.06 6.79
N ILE A 411 -10.30 4.97 7.74
CA ILE A 411 -10.93 6.28 7.53
C ILE A 411 -10.21 7.06 6.43
N GLN A 412 -8.87 7.09 6.46
CA GLN A 412 -8.11 7.76 5.42
C GLN A 412 -8.30 7.06 4.05
N THR A 413 -8.31 5.73 4.02
CA THR A 413 -8.53 4.93 2.80
C THR A 413 -9.88 5.22 2.16
N LEU A 414 -10.93 5.30 2.97
CA LEU A 414 -12.28 5.61 2.50
C LEU A 414 -12.38 7.04 1.96
N ASN A 415 -11.81 8.04 2.66
CA ASN A 415 -11.78 9.43 2.16
C ASN A 415 -11.05 9.56 0.83
N ASP A 416 -9.92 8.87 0.69
CA ASP A 416 -9.13 8.87 -0.54
C ASP A 416 -9.91 8.22 -1.69
N ARG A 417 -10.55 7.08 -1.42
CA ARG A 417 -11.40 6.39 -2.40
C ARG A 417 -12.55 7.29 -2.86
N ILE A 418 -13.27 7.93 -1.94
CA ILE A 418 -14.34 8.89 -2.28
C ILE A 418 -13.79 10.01 -3.16
N ASN A 419 -12.64 10.58 -2.82
CA ASN A 419 -12.02 11.63 -3.62
C ASN A 419 -11.60 11.13 -5.02
N GLN A 420 -11.05 9.91 -5.13
CA GLN A 420 -10.72 9.28 -6.41
C GLN A 420 -11.97 9.09 -7.28
N LEU A 421 -13.05 8.55 -6.73
CA LEU A 421 -14.31 8.33 -7.45
C LEU A 421 -14.93 9.65 -7.96
N ARG A 422 -14.86 10.72 -7.16
CA ARG A 422 -15.28 12.07 -7.61
C ARG A 422 -14.46 12.60 -8.78
N ILE A 423 -13.14 12.37 -8.78
CA ILE A 423 -12.28 12.76 -9.91
C ILE A 423 -12.59 11.86 -11.13
N ALA A 424 -12.88 10.58 -10.92
CA ALA A 424 -13.24 9.66 -12.00
C ALA A 424 -14.53 10.11 -12.71
N ASN A 425 -15.54 10.55 -11.97
CA ASN A 425 -16.74 11.18 -12.51
C ASN A 425 -16.40 12.42 -13.37
N SER A 426 -15.40 13.21 -12.99
CA SER A 426 -14.94 14.32 -13.83
C SER A 426 -14.34 13.86 -15.16
N TYR A 427 -13.58 12.76 -15.19
CA TYR A 427 -13.07 12.20 -16.45
C TYR A 427 -14.21 11.70 -17.34
N ILE A 428 -15.19 10.98 -16.77
CA ILE A 428 -16.36 10.48 -17.49
C ILE A 428 -17.12 11.65 -18.13
N ILE A 429 -17.39 12.72 -17.38
CA ILE A 429 -18.10 13.90 -17.91
C ILE A 429 -17.32 14.55 -19.07
N GLU A 430 -16.00 14.68 -18.95
CA GLU A 430 -15.18 15.23 -20.03
C GLU A 430 -15.19 14.33 -21.29
N ASP A 431 -15.18 13.01 -21.11
CA ASP A 431 -15.21 12.03 -22.21
C ASP A 431 -16.59 11.96 -22.88
N ILE A 432 -17.70 12.07 -22.12
CA ILE A 432 -19.06 12.23 -22.66
C ILE A 432 -19.16 13.51 -23.50
N ASN A 433 -18.61 14.61 -23.01
CA ASN A 433 -18.61 15.87 -23.78
C ASN A 433 -17.84 15.71 -25.10
N TRP A 434 -16.69 15.02 -25.07
CA TRP A 434 -15.92 14.74 -26.28
C TRP A 434 -16.67 13.84 -27.28
N LEU A 435 -17.33 12.78 -26.82
CA LEU A 435 -18.17 11.93 -27.68
C LEU A 435 -19.40 12.67 -28.23
N SER A 436 -19.97 13.59 -27.45
CA SER A 436 -21.05 14.47 -27.90
C SER A 436 -20.59 15.37 -29.06
N ASP A 437 -19.39 15.95 -28.97
CA ASP A 437 -18.80 16.72 -30.06
C ASP A 437 -18.49 15.86 -31.30
N LYS A 438 -18.05 14.61 -31.11
CA LYS A 438 -17.94 13.63 -32.21
C LYS A 438 -19.30 13.32 -32.84
N SER A 439 -20.36 13.19 -32.05
CA SER A 439 -21.73 12.99 -32.54
C SER A 439 -22.19 14.15 -33.43
N VAL A 440 -21.87 15.39 -33.04
CA VAL A 440 -22.14 16.59 -33.87
C VAL A 440 -21.35 16.53 -35.20
N THR A 441 -20.11 16.05 -35.15
CA THR A 441 -19.26 15.91 -36.34
C THR A 441 -19.80 14.83 -37.28
N PHE A 442 -20.21 13.69 -36.73
CA PHE A 442 -20.91 12.64 -37.46
C PHE A 442 -22.19 13.17 -38.14
N ALA A 443 -23.02 13.92 -37.43
CA ALA A 443 -24.24 14.50 -38.00
C ALA A 443 -23.95 15.44 -39.19
N LYS A 444 -22.84 16.19 -39.16
CA LYS A 444 -22.39 17.00 -40.31
C LYS A 444 -21.98 16.12 -41.49
N LYS A 445 -21.20 15.05 -41.27
CA LYS A 445 -20.81 14.08 -42.31
C LYS A 445 -22.03 13.44 -42.98
N LEU A 446 -23.03 13.05 -42.18
CA LEU A 446 -24.29 12.49 -42.68
C LEU A 446 -25.05 13.48 -43.55
N ARG A 447 -25.11 14.75 -43.13
CA ARG A 447 -25.74 15.82 -43.91
C ARG A 447 -25.02 16.08 -45.24
N GLU A 448 -23.68 16.00 -45.25
CA GLU A 448 -22.85 16.24 -46.44
C GLU A 448 -22.87 15.07 -47.43
N SER A 449 -22.85 13.83 -46.94
CA SER A 449 -22.98 12.63 -47.77
C SER A 449 -24.38 12.43 -48.32
N ASN A 450 -25.40 13.01 -47.66
CA ASN A 450 -26.82 12.96 -48.03
C ASN A 450 -27.43 11.54 -48.07
N GLU A 451 -26.69 10.53 -47.60
CA GLU A 451 -27.09 9.13 -47.47
C GLU A 451 -26.38 8.50 -46.27
N LEU A 452 -27.06 7.60 -45.54
CA LEU A 452 -26.47 6.83 -44.44
C LEU A 452 -25.85 5.56 -45.03
N SER A 453 -24.54 5.61 -45.29
CA SER A 453 -23.80 4.41 -45.72
C SER A 453 -23.65 3.39 -44.58
N GLU A 454 -23.36 2.14 -44.92
CA GLU A 454 -23.04 1.09 -43.94
C GLU A 454 -21.88 1.49 -43.01
N GLU A 455 -20.89 2.23 -43.53
CA GLU A 455 -19.76 2.75 -42.74
C GLU A 455 -20.22 3.81 -41.73
N LEU A 456 -21.09 4.73 -42.15
CA LEU A 456 -21.66 5.75 -41.27
C LEU A 456 -22.61 5.14 -40.23
N TYR A 457 -23.35 4.09 -40.59
CA TYR A 457 -24.20 3.37 -39.65
C TYR A 457 -23.37 2.75 -38.51
N LYS A 458 -22.27 2.06 -38.85
CA LYS A 458 -21.34 1.50 -37.87
C LYS A 458 -20.67 2.58 -37.00
N GLU A 459 -20.28 3.71 -37.58
CA GLU A 459 -19.72 4.84 -36.83
C GLU A 459 -20.74 5.38 -35.81
N LEU A 460 -22.02 5.48 -36.18
CA LEU A 460 -23.09 5.92 -35.28
C LEU A 460 -23.36 4.92 -34.15
N GLU A 461 -23.48 3.63 -34.47
CA GLU A 461 -23.68 2.57 -33.48
C GLU A 461 -22.55 2.57 -32.45
N HIS A 462 -21.30 2.70 -32.91
CA HIS A 462 -20.12 2.78 -32.05
C HIS A 462 -20.19 3.97 -31.09
N ILE A 463 -20.48 5.17 -31.60
CA ILE A 463 -20.61 6.38 -30.77
C ILE A 463 -21.75 6.26 -29.74
N ILE A 464 -22.89 5.67 -30.12
CA ILE A 464 -24.02 5.47 -29.20
C ILE A 464 -23.64 4.46 -28.11
N SER A 465 -23.05 3.32 -28.50
CA SER A 465 -22.63 2.29 -27.55
C SER A 465 -21.63 2.84 -26.54
N GLN A 466 -20.64 3.61 -27.00
CA GLN A 466 -19.66 4.22 -26.11
C GLN A 466 -20.29 5.22 -25.15
N ASN A 467 -21.21 6.08 -25.60
CA ASN A 467 -21.93 7.00 -24.72
C ASN A 467 -22.74 6.25 -23.65
N GLN A 468 -23.36 5.13 -24.00
CA GLN A 468 -24.07 4.28 -23.04
C GLN A 468 -23.11 3.67 -22.01
N SER A 469 -22.01 3.07 -22.47
CA SER A 469 -20.97 2.52 -21.57
C SER A 469 -20.43 3.57 -20.60
N LEU A 470 -20.22 4.82 -21.03
CA LEU A 470 -19.78 5.91 -20.16
C LEU A 470 -20.83 6.31 -19.12
N ALA A 471 -22.10 6.40 -19.52
CA ALA A 471 -23.18 6.72 -18.60
C ALA A 471 -23.34 5.63 -17.54
N ASP A 472 -23.28 4.36 -17.94
CA ASP A 472 -23.35 3.22 -17.05
C ASP A 472 -22.13 3.15 -16.12
N ALA A 473 -20.92 3.43 -16.62
CA ALA A 473 -19.73 3.55 -15.80
C ALA A 473 -19.88 4.65 -14.74
N GLY A 474 -20.49 5.80 -15.11
CA GLY A 474 -20.78 6.89 -14.17
C GLY A 474 -21.69 6.44 -13.02
N ASN A 475 -22.75 5.68 -13.33
CA ASN A 475 -23.63 5.12 -12.30
C ASN A 475 -22.87 4.15 -11.38
N LEU A 476 -22.02 3.27 -11.92
CA LEU A 476 -21.20 2.35 -11.12
C LEU A 476 -20.25 3.08 -10.18
N ILE A 477 -19.65 4.19 -10.63
CA ILE A 477 -18.77 5.02 -9.79
C ILE A 477 -19.56 5.72 -8.68
N GLU A 478 -20.75 6.25 -9.00
CA GLU A 478 -21.63 6.87 -8.01
C GLU A 478 -22.08 5.88 -6.94
N ASP A 479 -22.45 4.66 -7.32
CA ASP A 479 -22.81 3.59 -6.39
C ASP A 479 -21.64 3.23 -5.44
N GLU A 480 -20.43 3.10 -5.98
CA GLU A 480 -19.23 2.87 -5.17
C GLU A 480 -18.86 4.05 -4.28
N GLU A 481 -19.11 5.29 -4.72
CA GLU A 481 -18.89 6.50 -3.93
C GLU A 481 -19.85 6.50 -2.74
N ASN A 482 -21.14 6.28 -2.99
CA ASN A 482 -22.18 6.21 -1.97
C ASN A 482 -21.89 5.10 -0.96
N TYR A 483 -21.45 3.92 -1.42
CA TYR A 483 -21.03 2.84 -0.53
C TYR A 483 -19.80 3.21 0.31
N SER A 484 -18.80 3.85 -0.29
CA SER A 484 -17.60 4.29 0.43
C SER A 484 -17.93 5.37 1.47
N GLU A 485 -18.85 6.29 1.16
CA GLU A 485 -19.36 7.27 2.12
C GLU A 485 -20.12 6.60 3.26
N TYR A 486 -20.94 5.60 2.96
CA TYR A 486 -21.64 4.80 3.97
C TYR A 486 -20.66 4.16 4.94
N GLU A 487 -19.65 3.46 4.42
CA GLU A 487 -18.60 2.82 5.22
C GLU A 487 -17.77 3.86 6.01
N LEU A 488 -17.59 5.06 5.47
CA LEU A 488 -16.92 6.15 6.18
C LEU A 488 -17.74 6.57 7.40
N TYR A 489 -19.03 6.90 7.22
CA TYR A 489 -19.88 7.36 8.31
C TYR A 489 -20.08 6.27 9.36
N ILE A 490 -20.34 5.03 8.97
CA ILE A 490 -20.50 3.93 9.94
C ILE A 490 -19.22 3.67 10.74
N THR A 491 -18.03 3.91 10.15
CA THR A 491 -16.74 3.84 10.89
C THR A 491 -16.66 4.91 11.97
N HIS A 492 -17.18 6.11 11.70
CA HIS A 492 -17.19 7.21 12.66
C HIS A 492 -18.21 7.03 13.79
N MET A 493 -19.30 6.29 13.53
CA MET A 493 -20.34 6.09 14.51
C MET A 493 -19.89 5.12 15.62
N PRO A 494 -20.10 5.48 16.90
CA PRO A 494 -19.87 4.54 17.99
C PRO A 494 -20.88 3.39 17.94
N GLU A 495 -20.41 2.16 18.14
CA GLU A 495 -21.30 0.98 18.19
C GLU A 495 -22.28 1.05 19.37
N THR A 496 -21.82 1.55 20.52
CA THR A 496 -22.66 1.86 21.68
C THR A 496 -22.59 3.34 22.00
N LEU A 497 -23.76 3.97 22.15
CA LEU A 497 -23.85 5.38 22.50
C LEU A 497 -23.70 5.55 24.01
N ASN A 498 -22.69 6.30 24.44
CA ASN A 498 -22.58 6.69 25.85
C ASN A 498 -23.66 7.72 26.18
N ILE A 499 -24.83 7.25 26.59
CA ILE A 499 -26.03 8.09 26.80
C ILE A 499 -25.80 9.18 27.84
N GLY A 500 -24.97 8.90 28.86
CA GLY A 500 -24.63 9.86 29.90
C GLY A 500 -23.83 11.05 29.37
N LYS A 501 -22.86 10.80 28.49
CA LYS A 501 -22.09 11.82 27.78
C LYS A 501 -22.97 12.56 26.77
N TYR A 502 -23.72 11.81 25.96
CA TYR A 502 -24.63 12.36 24.95
C TYR A 502 -25.61 13.37 25.56
N ASN A 503 -26.35 12.97 26.60
CA ASN A 503 -27.35 13.84 27.26
C ASN A 503 -26.75 15.12 27.85
N GLU A 504 -25.55 15.05 28.43
CA GLU A 504 -24.87 16.24 28.98
C GLU A 504 -24.43 17.22 27.89
N LEU A 505 -24.00 16.71 26.73
CA LEU A 505 -23.65 17.53 25.56
C LEU A 505 -24.89 18.12 24.90
N LEU A 506 -25.91 17.30 24.65
CA LEU A 506 -27.18 17.71 24.03
C LEU A 506 -27.92 18.76 24.86
N SER A 507 -27.89 18.66 26.19
CA SER A 507 -28.61 19.58 27.10
C SER A 507 -28.29 21.06 26.91
N LYS A 508 -27.13 21.38 26.32
CA LYS A 508 -26.66 22.73 26.06
C LYS A 508 -27.00 23.24 24.65
N ASN A 509 -27.57 22.40 23.80
CA ASN A 509 -27.87 22.72 22.42
C ASN A 509 -29.30 23.26 22.26
N ILE A 510 -29.46 24.33 21.47
CA ILE A 510 -30.77 24.94 21.19
C ILE A 510 -31.68 24.02 20.37
N ASN A 511 -31.10 23.16 19.53
CA ASN A 511 -31.81 22.23 18.64
C ASN A 511 -32.04 20.85 19.29
N LYS A 512 -31.96 20.75 20.62
CA LYS A 512 -31.96 19.46 21.34
C LYS A 512 -33.10 18.51 20.99
N VAL A 513 -34.30 19.02 20.66
CA VAL A 513 -35.47 18.18 20.34
C VAL A 513 -35.25 17.47 19.02
N TYR A 514 -34.92 18.24 17.98
CA TYR A 514 -34.61 17.71 16.66
C TYR A 514 -33.39 16.77 16.68
N PHE A 515 -32.32 17.15 17.40
CA PHE A 515 -31.12 16.32 17.50
C PHE A 515 -31.36 15.00 18.24
N ASP A 516 -32.29 14.97 19.20
CA ASP A 516 -32.67 13.74 19.89
C ASP A 516 -33.48 12.81 19.00
N GLU A 517 -34.39 13.35 18.17
CA GLU A 517 -35.15 12.58 17.18
C GLU A 517 -34.23 11.91 16.17
N VAL A 518 -33.31 12.65 15.56
CA VAL A 518 -32.33 12.12 14.59
C VAL A 518 -31.48 10.99 15.19
N ILE A 519 -31.04 11.13 16.45
CA ILE A 519 -30.19 10.10 17.09
C ILE A 519 -31.00 8.86 17.48
N LYS A 520 -32.28 9.01 17.84
CA LYS A 520 -33.17 7.89 18.15
C LYS A 520 -33.56 7.07 16.93
N GLU A 521 -33.52 7.64 15.74
CA GLU A 521 -33.74 6.88 14.50
C GLU A 521 -32.61 5.87 14.24
N VAL A 522 -31.37 6.19 14.65
CA VAL A 522 -30.19 5.35 14.37
C VAL A 522 -29.72 4.49 15.54
N TYR A 523 -30.09 4.81 16.79
CA TYR A 523 -29.73 4.00 17.97
C TYR A 523 -30.96 3.36 18.61
N ILE A 524 -30.88 2.05 18.84
CA ILE A 524 -31.93 1.23 19.47
C ILE A 524 -31.49 0.85 20.89
N ILE A 525 -32.45 0.74 21.81
CA ILE A 525 -32.23 0.17 23.14
C ILE A 525 -32.75 -1.27 23.09
N GLU A 526 -31.94 -2.26 23.48
CA GLU A 526 -32.43 -3.62 23.68
C GLU A 526 -33.39 -3.64 24.89
N GLY A 527 -34.70 -3.56 24.61
CA GLY A 527 -35.76 -3.61 25.62
C GLY A 527 -36.76 -2.46 25.55
N ASP A 528 -37.94 -2.70 26.13
CA ASP A 528 -39.05 -1.74 26.21
C ASP A 528 -38.61 -0.46 26.95
N LEU A 529 -38.68 0.69 26.26
CA LEU A 529 -38.37 2.03 26.78
C LEU A 529 -39.14 2.37 28.06
N ASP A 530 -40.26 1.69 28.28
CA ASP A 530 -41.14 1.92 29.43
C ASP A 530 -40.74 1.11 30.68
N ASN A 531 -39.79 0.15 30.61
CA ASN A 531 -39.63 -0.81 31.71
C ASN A 531 -38.23 -1.40 31.99
N THR A 532 -37.12 -0.71 31.69
CA THR A 532 -35.80 -1.17 32.17
C THR A 532 -34.90 -0.09 32.74
N VAL A 533 -34.31 -0.47 33.87
CA VAL A 533 -33.26 0.14 34.70
C VAL A 533 -32.18 0.86 33.87
N GLU A 534 -31.63 1.93 34.46
CA GLU A 534 -30.61 2.91 33.98
C GLU A 534 -29.28 2.34 33.40
N GLU A 535 -29.23 1.12 32.85
CA GLU A 535 -27.97 0.39 32.57
C GLU A 535 -27.76 -0.14 31.14
N VAL A 536 -28.70 -0.01 30.20
CA VAL A 536 -28.49 -0.47 28.80
C VAL A 536 -28.06 0.71 27.92
N GLU A 537 -26.82 0.66 27.39
CA GLU A 537 -26.34 1.65 26.40
C GLU A 537 -26.99 1.38 25.03
N PRO A 538 -27.56 2.40 24.35
CA PRO A 538 -28.14 2.21 23.02
C PRO A 538 -27.10 1.71 22.01
N THR A 539 -27.49 0.76 21.17
CA THR A 539 -26.65 0.18 20.11
C THR A 539 -27.05 0.74 18.75
N LEU A 540 -26.07 0.93 17.88
CA LEU A 540 -26.29 1.38 16.51
C LEU A 540 -27.12 0.33 15.74
N ARG A 541 -28.14 0.79 15.01
CA ARG A 541 -28.99 -0.05 14.15
C ARG A 541 -28.19 -0.59 12.95
N GLU A 542 -28.51 -1.79 12.46
CA GLU A 542 -27.77 -2.40 11.33
C GLU A 542 -28.27 -1.93 9.94
N ASP A 543 -29.56 -1.60 9.79
CA ASP A 543 -30.23 -1.27 8.51
C ASP A 543 -30.45 0.24 8.32
N MET A 544 -29.40 1.04 8.47
CA MET A 544 -29.47 2.50 8.23
C MET A 544 -29.18 2.84 6.77
N SER A 545 -29.81 3.90 6.29
CA SER A 545 -29.45 4.57 5.03
C SER A 545 -28.24 5.49 5.22
N LEU A 546 -27.58 5.83 4.11
CA LEU A 546 -26.49 6.81 4.10
C LEU A 546 -26.92 8.18 4.65
N ASP A 547 -28.14 8.59 4.35
CA ASP A 547 -28.65 9.91 4.76
C ASP A 547 -28.93 9.96 6.27
N GLU A 548 -29.52 8.91 6.85
CA GLU A 548 -29.68 8.75 8.30
C GLU A 548 -28.32 8.82 9.02
N LEU A 549 -27.32 8.09 8.51
CA LEU A 549 -25.96 8.09 9.05
C LEU A 549 -25.30 9.48 8.98
N LYS A 550 -25.42 10.17 7.83
CA LYS A 550 -24.90 11.54 7.64
C LYS A 550 -25.50 12.49 8.65
N GLN A 551 -26.82 12.47 8.81
CA GLN A 551 -27.53 13.35 9.73
C GLN A 551 -27.15 13.06 11.19
N ALA A 552 -27.12 11.80 11.59
CA ALA A 552 -26.72 11.40 12.94
C ALA A 552 -25.26 11.77 13.25
N TYR A 553 -24.33 11.53 12.31
CA TYR A 553 -22.94 11.92 12.45
C TYR A 553 -22.79 13.44 12.64
N GLN A 554 -23.48 14.24 11.81
CA GLN A 554 -23.47 15.70 11.93
C GLN A 554 -24.01 16.17 13.28
N VAL A 555 -25.06 15.54 13.81
CA VAL A 555 -25.56 15.85 15.16
C VAL A 555 -24.50 15.58 16.21
N LEU A 556 -23.86 14.40 16.18
CA LEU A 556 -22.80 14.03 17.13
C LEU A 556 -21.60 14.99 17.03
N GLU A 557 -21.20 15.39 15.83
CA GLU A 557 -20.14 16.37 15.61
C GLU A 557 -20.52 17.74 16.20
N GLN A 558 -21.72 18.26 15.89
CA GLN A 558 -22.18 19.58 16.32
C GLN A 558 -22.33 19.72 17.84
N ILE A 559 -22.72 18.65 18.54
CA ILE A 559 -22.78 18.66 20.02
C ILE A 559 -21.39 18.48 20.66
N GLY A 560 -20.33 18.31 19.85
CA GLY A 560 -18.97 18.08 20.32
C GLY A 560 -18.77 16.68 20.90
N TYR A 561 -19.53 15.67 20.44
CA TYR A 561 -19.40 14.30 20.95
C TYR A 561 -17.98 13.76 20.75
N TYR A 562 -17.31 14.12 19.66
CA TYR A 562 -15.94 13.70 19.38
C TYR A 562 -14.87 14.68 19.90
N ASP A 563 -15.26 15.85 20.44
CA ASP A 563 -14.31 16.85 20.92
C ASP A 563 -13.76 16.50 22.31
N THR A 564 -12.43 16.43 22.42
CA THR A 564 -11.73 15.95 23.62
C THR A 564 -12.08 16.74 24.89
N LYS A 565 -12.22 18.07 24.79
CA LYS A 565 -12.42 18.94 25.95
C LYS A 565 -13.86 18.85 26.45
N SER A 566 -14.82 18.97 25.55
CA SER A 566 -16.26 18.88 25.87
C SER A 566 -16.65 17.46 26.28
N SER A 567 -16.13 16.43 25.60
CA SER A 567 -16.33 15.01 25.95
C SER A 567 -15.84 14.68 27.35
N SER A 568 -14.60 15.06 27.70
CA SER A 568 -14.02 14.75 29.02
C SER A 568 -14.78 15.44 30.16
N ILE A 569 -15.20 16.70 29.95
CA ILE A 569 -16.01 17.44 30.92
C ILE A 569 -17.40 16.82 31.05
N ALA A 570 -18.04 16.44 29.94
CA ALA A 570 -19.36 15.84 29.94
C ALA A 570 -19.36 14.47 30.63
N GLN A 571 -18.37 13.63 30.33
CA GLN A 571 -18.20 12.32 30.97
C GLN A 571 -17.92 12.47 32.47
N GLY A 572 -17.03 13.39 32.87
CA GLY A 572 -16.76 13.69 34.29
C GLY A 572 -18.00 14.18 35.05
N LYS A 573 -18.82 15.03 34.44
CA LYS A 573 -20.10 15.48 35.02
C LYS A 573 -21.13 14.36 35.11
N SER A 574 -21.21 13.50 34.10
CA SER A 574 -22.10 12.33 34.09
C SER A 574 -21.74 11.36 35.21
N LEU A 575 -20.45 11.03 35.35
CA LEU A 575 -19.94 10.18 36.43
C LEU A 575 -20.15 10.80 37.82
N ALA A 576 -19.93 12.11 37.97
CA ALA A 576 -20.22 12.81 39.21
C ALA A 576 -21.71 12.75 39.56
N LYS A 577 -22.62 12.98 38.59
CA LYS A 577 -24.07 12.85 38.80
C LYS A 577 -24.47 11.43 39.22
N LYS A 578 -23.89 10.39 38.60
CA LYS A 578 -24.09 8.98 39.01
C LYS A 578 -23.55 8.70 40.42
N GLY A 579 -22.38 9.22 40.77
CA GLY A 579 -21.79 9.08 42.11
C GLY A 579 -22.62 9.78 43.20
N PHE A 580 -23.12 10.99 42.92
CA PHE A 580 -24.01 11.73 43.82
C PHE A 580 -25.40 11.08 43.94
N SER A 581 -25.97 10.53 42.86
CA SER A 581 -27.25 9.81 42.93
C SER A 581 -27.13 8.50 43.71
N GLY A 582 -26.01 7.77 43.56
CA GLY A 582 -25.69 6.57 44.35
C GLY A 582 -25.50 6.88 45.84
N LEU A 583 -24.76 7.94 46.17
CA LEU A 583 -24.62 8.44 47.55
C LEU A 583 -25.97 8.88 48.14
N LYS A 584 -26.82 9.55 47.37
CA LYS A 584 -28.15 9.98 47.80
C LYS A 584 -29.11 8.81 48.00
N LYS A 585 -29.10 7.79 47.13
CA LYS A 585 -29.82 6.52 47.32
C LYS A 585 -29.32 5.80 48.58
N SER A 586 -28.00 5.75 48.82
CA SER A 586 -27.42 5.13 50.02
C SER A 586 -27.72 5.90 51.31
N LEU A 587 -27.80 7.24 51.27
CA LEU A 587 -28.15 8.08 52.42
C LEU A 587 -29.66 8.10 52.71
N LEU A 588 -30.51 7.96 51.69
CA LEU A 588 -31.97 7.96 51.85
C LEU A 588 -32.56 6.56 52.11
N ASN A 589 -31.88 5.48 51.70
CA ASN A 589 -32.24 4.10 52.07
C ASN A 589 -31.51 3.60 53.33
N GLY A 590 -30.71 4.45 53.99
CA GLY A 590 -30.01 4.14 55.24
C GLY A 590 -30.91 4.10 56.49
N ASP A 591 -32.17 4.54 56.42
CA ASP A 591 -33.11 4.57 57.55
C ASP A 591 -34.38 3.73 57.30
N LYS A 592 -34.22 2.50 56.76
CA LYS A 592 -35.26 1.45 56.86
C LYS A 592 -34.62 0.09 57.13
N ASN A 593 -34.10 -0.06 58.33
CA ASN A 593 -34.07 -1.31 59.10
C ASN A 593 -34.00 -0.94 60.59
N ASP A 594 -35.15 -0.53 61.13
CA ASP A 594 -35.74 -1.02 62.38
C ASP A 594 -37.25 -0.69 62.38
#